data_AF-A0A2E7RRN2-F1
#
_entry.id   AF-A0A2E7RRN2-F1
#
_cell.length_a   1.000
_cell.length_b   1.000
_cell.length_c   1.000
_cell.angle_alpha   90.00
_cell.angle_beta   90.00
_cell.angle_gamma   90.00
#
_symmetry.space_group_name_H-M   'P 1'
#
loop_
_entity.id
_entity.type
_entity.pdbx_description
1 polymer ?
#
loop_
_entity_poly.entity_id
_entity_poly.type
_entity_poly.pdbx_seq_one_letter_code
_entity_poly.pdbx_strand_id
1 'polypeptide(L)'
;MRAFCYIQKKYYKWKIDLIADDLFKGEKKNCEIEIVYPENFSLNTLSKKKKYDFLVGCNVDDFKFQLLYKFLDFDKFITFDEGQRNINENDKYYSKNFSFENQKKFYFLNKICGFPLPFGKLLEKSDKHYSFFDPKIFNHPIKSTTFLKKKKITKKITKIFFGVSSNWVFSHREDLMNKPKIIEKKINEAALKINKLCPDLYIPHPREDERILELLNENITVVNCPNGSEDFVNKLALNNEIEVFTEKSGIVFDLNKKIKISFIDLFNRFSKSEYDKFKNQYKEFKKSN
;
A
#
# COMPACT_ATOMS: atom_id res chain seq x y z
N MET A 1 -21.09 -10.42 -11.05
CA MET A 1 -19.96 -10.30 -11.99
C MET A 1 -18.67 -10.69 -11.27
N ARG A 2 -17.67 -11.20 -11.99
CA ARG A 2 -16.39 -11.68 -11.47
C ARG A 2 -15.24 -10.99 -12.19
N ALA A 3 -14.31 -10.42 -11.44
CA ALA A 3 -13.08 -9.87 -11.98
C ALA A 3 -11.87 -10.60 -11.40
N PHE A 4 -10.97 -11.03 -12.28
CA PHE A 4 -9.64 -11.49 -11.90
C PHE A 4 -8.66 -10.33 -12.07
N CYS A 5 -8.03 -9.91 -10.98
CA CYS A 5 -7.16 -8.74 -10.95
C CYS A 5 -5.72 -9.15 -10.65
N TYR A 6 -4.80 -8.85 -11.55
CA TYR A 6 -3.37 -9.05 -11.34
C TYR A 6 -2.69 -7.69 -11.09
N ILE A 7 -2.15 -7.51 -9.88
CA ILE A 7 -1.48 -6.27 -9.49
C ILE A 7 -0.10 -6.53 -8.90
N GLN A 8 0.88 -5.73 -9.29
CA GLN A 8 2.28 -5.93 -8.89
C GLN A 8 2.53 -5.84 -7.38
N LYS A 9 1.77 -5.00 -6.66
CA LYS A 9 1.97 -4.69 -5.25
C LYS A 9 0.66 -4.33 -4.56
N LYS A 10 0.54 -4.66 -3.26
CA LYS A 10 -0.62 -4.37 -2.40
C LYS A 10 -1.05 -2.89 -2.44
N TYR A 11 -0.10 -1.96 -2.50
CA TYR A 11 -0.42 -0.52 -2.54
C TYR A 11 -1.11 -0.07 -3.83
N TYR A 12 -1.20 -0.91 -4.87
CA TYR A 12 -2.02 -0.63 -6.06
C TYR A 12 -3.49 -1.06 -5.91
N LYS A 13 -3.88 -1.68 -4.79
CA LYS A 13 -5.28 -2.12 -4.56
C LYS A 13 -6.31 -1.01 -4.76
N TRP A 14 -5.99 0.23 -4.36
CA TRP A 14 -6.90 1.37 -4.55
C TRP A 14 -7.27 1.62 -6.02
N LYS A 15 -6.38 1.28 -6.97
CA LYS A 15 -6.66 1.37 -8.41
C LYS A 15 -7.74 0.37 -8.81
N ILE A 16 -7.63 -0.87 -8.33
CA ILE A 16 -8.64 -1.91 -8.52
C ILE A 16 -9.97 -1.52 -7.91
N ASP A 17 -9.96 -0.92 -6.71
CA ASP A 17 -11.19 -0.46 -6.06
C ASP A 17 -11.93 0.60 -6.91
N LEU A 18 -11.21 1.54 -7.54
CA LEU A 18 -11.78 2.53 -8.44
C LEU A 18 -12.23 1.94 -9.79
N ILE A 19 -11.46 1.01 -10.34
CA ILE A 19 -11.83 0.31 -11.58
C ILE A 19 -13.09 -0.52 -11.34
N ALA A 20 -13.19 -1.20 -10.20
CA ALA A 20 -14.38 -1.95 -9.79
C ALA A 20 -15.59 -1.04 -9.60
N ASP A 21 -15.43 0.16 -9.01
CA ASP A 21 -16.51 1.16 -8.92
C ASP A 21 -17.11 1.47 -10.31
N ASP A 22 -16.25 1.69 -11.30
CA ASP A 22 -16.68 2.01 -12.68
C ASP A 22 -17.24 0.79 -13.43
N LEU A 23 -16.55 -0.36 -13.38
CA LEU A 23 -16.96 -1.58 -14.08
C LEU A 23 -18.31 -2.11 -13.59
N PHE A 24 -18.56 -2.02 -12.29
CA PHE A 24 -19.78 -2.57 -11.66
C PHE A 24 -20.87 -1.53 -11.42
N LYS A 25 -20.67 -0.27 -11.83
CA LYS A 25 -21.65 0.84 -11.72
C LYS A 25 -22.34 0.96 -10.34
N GLY A 26 -21.65 0.58 -9.26
CA GLY A 26 -22.20 0.60 -7.90
C GLY A 26 -22.93 -0.66 -7.42
N GLU A 27 -23.10 -1.70 -8.24
CA GLU A 27 -23.69 -3.00 -7.85
C GLU A 27 -22.71 -3.92 -7.09
N LYS A 28 -21.91 -3.35 -6.18
CA LYS A 28 -20.81 -4.07 -5.50
C LYS A 28 -21.25 -5.30 -4.72
N LYS A 29 -22.50 -5.32 -4.21
CA LYS A 29 -23.00 -6.39 -3.34
C LYS A 29 -23.00 -7.78 -4.00
N ASN A 30 -22.95 -7.85 -5.34
CA ASN A 30 -22.97 -9.10 -6.11
C ASN A 30 -21.71 -9.32 -6.98
N CYS A 31 -20.59 -8.67 -6.60
CA CYS A 31 -19.34 -8.73 -7.35
C CYS A 31 -18.25 -9.50 -6.60
N GLU A 32 -17.62 -10.46 -7.27
CA GLU A 32 -16.47 -11.23 -6.76
C GLU A 32 -15.20 -10.66 -7.39
N ILE A 33 -14.28 -10.13 -6.58
CA ILE A 33 -12.98 -9.63 -7.04
C ILE A 33 -11.91 -10.56 -6.47
N GLU A 34 -11.23 -11.28 -7.36
CA GLU A 34 -10.06 -12.07 -7.00
C GLU A 34 -8.79 -11.29 -7.32
N ILE A 35 -7.94 -11.03 -6.31
CA ILE A 35 -6.68 -10.32 -6.50
C ILE A 35 -5.51 -11.28 -6.36
N VAL A 36 -4.63 -11.31 -7.36
CA VAL A 36 -3.38 -12.08 -7.34
C VAL A 36 -2.19 -11.15 -7.49
N TYR A 37 -1.20 -11.38 -6.63
CA TYR A 37 0.08 -10.70 -6.66
C TYR A 37 1.15 -11.60 -7.31
N PRO A 38 2.20 -11.06 -7.94
CA PRO A 38 3.27 -11.84 -8.54
C PRO A 38 3.89 -12.87 -7.59
N GLU A 39 4.07 -12.53 -6.31
CA GLU A 39 4.59 -13.41 -5.25
C GLU A 39 3.66 -14.59 -4.92
N ASN A 40 2.36 -14.43 -5.13
CA ASN A 40 1.33 -15.43 -4.79
C ASN A 40 0.85 -16.22 -6.01
N PHE A 41 1.39 -15.93 -7.19
CA PHE A 41 1.04 -16.64 -8.41
C PHE A 41 1.53 -18.09 -8.36
N SER A 42 0.64 -19.03 -8.65
CA SER A 42 0.95 -20.45 -8.82
C SER A 42 0.31 -20.98 -10.09
N LEU A 43 0.80 -22.10 -10.62
CA LEU A 43 0.15 -22.76 -11.77
C LEU A 43 -1.29 -23.20 -11.45
N ASN A 44 -1.60 -23.47 -10.19
CA ASN A 44 -2.96 -23.77 -9.74
C ASN A 44 -3.92 -22.57 -9.92
N THR A 45 -3.38 -21.35 -10.02
CA THR A 45 -4.17 -20.17 -10.35
C THR A 45 -4.74 -20.27 -11.79
N LEU A 46 -4.03 -20.95 -12.70
CA LEU A 46 -4.43 -21.13 -14.10
C LEU A 46 -5.45 -22.26 -14.29
N SER A 47 -5.45 -23.27 -13.41
CA SER A 47 -6.31 -24.46 -13.53
C SER A 47 -7.70 -24.28 -12.89
N LYS A 48 -8.03 -23.07 -12.44
CA LYS A 48 -9.35 -22.76 -11.90
C LYS A 48 -10.40 -22.87 -12.99
N LYS A 49 -11.36 -23.79 -12.83
CA LYS A 49 -12.57 -23.88 -13.67
C LYS A 49 -13.58 -22.77 -13.34
N LYS A 50 -13.13 -21.52 -13.36
CA LYS A 50 -13.95 -20.33 -13.15
C LYS A 50 -13.88 -19.45 -14.40
N LYS A 51 -15.06 -19.07 -14.91
CA LYS A 51 -15.20 -18.02 -15.91
C LYS A 51 -15.28 -16.66 -15.22
N TYR A 52 -14.51 -15.69 -15.73
CA TYR A 52 -14.49 -14.31 -15.27
C TYR A 52 -15.15 -13.39 -16.30
N ASP A 53 -15.82 -12.34 -15.86
CA ASP A 53 -16.30 -11.30 -16.78
C ASP A 53 -15.13 -10.41 -17.23
N PHE A 54 -14.15 -10.20 -16.33
CA PHE A 54 -13.00 -9.33 -16.59
C PHE A 54 -11.68 -9.95 -16.13
N LEU A 55 -10.67 -9.87 -16.98
CA LEU A 55 -9.27 -9.90 -16.59
C LEU A 55 -8.75 -8.47 -16.52
N VAL A 56 -8.27 -8.05 -15.34
CA VAL A 56 -7.79 -6.69 -15.08
C VAL A 56 -6.31 -6.73 -14.72
N GLY A 57 -5.46 -5.98 -15.40
CA GLY A 57 -4.03 -5.93 -15.06
C GLY A 57 -3.24 -4.86 -15.81
N CYS A 58 -2.13 -4.41 -15.23
CA CYS A 58 -1.25 -3.39 -15.84
C CYS A 58 0.13 -3.93 -16.25
N ASN A 59 0.51 -5.13 -15.83
CA ASN A 59 1.85 -5.68 -16.06
C ASN A 59 1.91 -6.59 -17.30
N VAL A 60 1.60 -6.04 -18.48
CA VAL A 60 1.68 -6.81 -19.75
C VAL A 60 3.08 -7.30 -20.07
N ASP A 61 4.10 -6.73 -19.42
CA ASP A 61 5.50 -7.15 -19.49
C ASP A 61 5.88 -8.27 -18.52
N ASP A 62 4.99 -8.67 -17.61
CA ASP A 62 5.18 -9.81 -16.72
C ASP A 62 4.73 -11.11 -17.41
N PHE A 63 5.63 -12.09 -17.48
CA PHE A 63 5.33 -13.41 -18.04
C PHE A 63 4.20 -14.13 -17.30
N LYS A 64 4.09 -13.98 -15.98
CA LYS A 64 3.01 -14.56 -15.17
C LYS A 64 1.66 -13.96 -15.56
N PHE A 65 1.61 -12.66 -15.81
CA PHE A 65 0.40 -12.01 -16.30
C PHE A 65 0.03 -12.50 -17.70
N GLN A 66 1.01 -12.66 -18.59
CA GLN A 66 0.76 -13.23 -19.92
C GLN A 66 0.21 -14.66 -19.84
N LEU A 67 0.69 -15.49 -18.91
CA LEU A 67 0.13 -16.82 -18.67
C LEU A 67 -1.33 -16.74 -18.24
N LEU A 68 -1.66 -15.83 -17.31
CA LEU A 68 -3.04 -15.58 -16.89
C LEU A 68 -3.92 -15.16 -18.07
N TYR A 69 -3.45 -14.23 -18.90
CA TYR A 69 -4.13 -13.82 -20.13
C TYR A 69 -4.35 -14.98 -21.11
N LYS A 70 -3.42 -15.93 -21.19
CA LYS A 70 -3.53 -17.05 -22.13
C LYS A 70 -4.46 -18.16 -21.66
N PHE A 71 -4.51 -18.43 -20.35
CA PHE A 71 -5.13 -19.64 -19.80
C PHE A 71 -6.37 -19.39 -18.94
N LEU A 72 -6.61 -18.18 -18.45
CA LEU A 72 -7.87 -17.87 -17.77
C LEU A 72 -9.01 -17.75 -18.79
N ASP A 73 -10.19 -18.23 -18.40
CA ASP A 73 -11.43 -18.01 -19.13
C ASP A 73 -12.04 -16.67 -18.71
N PHE A 74 -12.00 -15.67 -19.59
CA PHE A 74 -12.56 -14.34 -19.35
C PHE A 74 -13.23 -13.75 -20.59
N ASP A 75 -14.23 -12.88 -20.38
CA ASP A 75 -14.94 -12.22 -21.48
C ASP A 75 -14.27 -10.93 -21.96
N LYS A 76 -13.71 -10.11 -21.05
CA LYS A 76 -13.05 -8.83 -21.40
C LYS A 76 -11.69 -8.67 -20.74
N PHE A 77 -10.74 -8.10 -21.48
CA PHE A 77 -9.41 -7.74 -21.03
C PHE A 77 -9.28 -6.23 -20.80
N ILE A 78 -9.07 -5.85 -19.55
CA ILE A 78 -8.97 -4.48 -19.09
C ILE A 78 -7.54 -4.19 -18.62
N THR A 79 -6.98 -3.07 -19.08
CA THR A 79 -5.68 -2.58 -18.64
C THR A 79 -5.80 -1.26 -17.88
N PHE A 80 -4.76 -0.90 -17.14
CA PHE A 80 -4.69 0.37 -16.44
C PHE A 80 -3.24 0.83 -16.24
N ASP A 81 -3.02 2.09 -15.84
CA ASP A 81 -1.65 2.59 -15.61
C ASP A 81 -0.97 1.90 -14.43
N GLU A 82 0.24 1.39 -14.64
CA GLU A 82 1.15 0.98 -13.57
C GLU A 82 1.70 2.22 -12.85
N GLY A 83 2.16 3.21 -13.60
CA GLY A 83 2.76 4.43 -13.07
C GLY A 83 3.25 5.36 -14.18
N GLN A 84 4.26 6.18 -13.88
CA GLN A 84 4.77 7.20 -14.83
C GLN A 84 5.26 6.64 -16.17
N ARG A 85 5.63 5.35 -16.23
CA ARG A 85 6.03 4.71 -17.48
C ARG A 85 4.92 4.71 -18.53
N ASN A 86 3.65 4.71 -18.10
CA ASN A 86 2.49 4.70 -18.99
C ASN A 86 2.28 6.04 -19.72
N ILE A 87 2.92 7.13 -19.29
CA ILE A 87 2.88 8.41 -20.01
C ILE A 87 4.14 8.65 -20.86
N ASN A 88 5.08 7.70 -20.87
CA ASN A 88 6.26 7.76 -21.73
C ASN A 88 6.03 6.95 -23.01
N GLU A 89 5.79 7.63 -24.13
CA GLU A 89 5.57 6.99 -25.44
C GLU A 89 6.72 6.09 -25.90
N ASN A 90 7.94 6.34 -25.43
CA ASN A 90 9.14 5.59 -25.78
C ASN A 90 9.40 4.41 -24.83
N ASP A 91 8.53 4.16 -23.85
CA ASP A 91 8.70 3.02 -22.95
C ASP A 91 8.58 1.69 -23.71
N LYS A 92 9.40 0.72 -23.30
CA LYS A 92 9.37 -0.66 -23.82
C LYS A 92 7.98 -1.31 -23.80
N TYR A 93 7.11 -0.84 -22.90
CA TYR A 93 5.73 -1.25 -22.74
C TYR A 93 4.93 -1.16 -24.06
N TYR A 94 5.26 -0.20 -24.92
CA TYR A 94 4.58 0.04 -26.21
C TYR A 94 5.22 -0.69 -27.39
N SER A 95 6.30 -1.44 -27.18
CA SER A 95 6.97 -2.14 -28.27
C SER A 95 6.12 -3.29 -28.81
N LYS A 96 5.91 -3.26 -30.13
CA LYS A 96 5.17 -4.29 -30.88
C LYS A 96 6.06 -5.45 -31.34
N ASN A 97 7.36 -5.38 -31.07
CA ASN A 97 8.37 -6.35 -31.47
C ASN A 97 9.15 -6.86 -30.26
N PHE A 98 9.84 -7.99 -30.39
CA PHE A 98 10.76 -8.50 -29.37
C PHE A 98 12.11 -7.74 -29.42
N SER A 99 12.07 -6.43 -29.23
CA SER A 99 13.21 -5.52 -29.43
C SER A 99 14.19 -5.51 -28.26
N PHE A 100 13.77 -5.93 -27.07
CA PHE A 100 14.57 -5.87 -25.84
C PHE A 100 15.19 -7.22 -25.49
N GLU A 101 16.35 -7.21 -24.84
CA GLU A 101 17.11 -8.42 -24.49
C GLU A 101 16.27 -9.45 -23.71
N ASN A 102 15.51 -9.00 -22.70
CA ASN A 102 14.61 -9.85 -21.92
C ASN A 102 13.40 -10.39 -22.71
N GLN A 103 13.10 -9.81 -23.87
CA GLN A 103 12.05 -10.24 -24.79
C GLN A 103 12.58 -11.18 -25.87
N LYS A 104 13.83 -10.99 -26.34
CA LYS A 104 14.41 -11.79 -27.43
C LYS A 104 14.37 -13.29 -27.15
N LYS A 105 14.56 -13.70 -25.90
CA LYS A 105 14.44 -15.11 -25.48
C LYS A 105 13.05 -15.71 -25.75
N PHE A 106 12.01 -14.88 -25.77
CA PHE A 106 10.65 -15.31 -26.04
C PHE A 106 10.25 -15.26 -27.51
N TYR A 107 11.09 -14.70 -28.39
CA TYR A 107 10.80 -14.61 -29.82
C TYR A 107 10.56 -15.99 -30.44
N PHE A 108 11.45 -16.95 -30.14
CA PHE A 108 11.31 -18.32 -30.65
C PHE A 108 10.08 -19.02 -30.10
N LEU A 109 9.79 -18.85 -28.80
CA LEU A 109 8.59 -19.41 -28.19
C LEU A 109 7.31 -18.84 -28.83
N ASN A 110 7.28 -17.52 -29.10
CA ASN A 110 6.19 -16.87 -29.81
C ASN A 110 6.04 -17.39 -31.24
N LYS A 111 7.15 -17.63 -31.95
CA LYS A 111 7.12 -18.16 -33.32
C LYS A 111 6.50 -19.55 -33.39
N ILE A 112 6.71 -20.39 -32.38
CA ILE A 112 6.18 -21.77 -32.34
C ILE A 112 4.75 -21.80 -31.80
N CYS A 113 4.48 -21.09 -30.71
CA CYS A 113 3.23 -21.22 -29.95
C CYS A 113 2.30 -20.01 -30.02
N GLY A 114 2.70 -18.93 -30.71
CA GLY A 114 2.00 -17.64 -30.72
C GLY A 114 2.06 -16.91 -29.37
N PHE A 115 2.91 -17.34 -28.43
CA PHE A 115 2.96 -16.87 -27.04
C PHE A 115 4.40 -16.91 -26.49
N PRO A 116 4.83 -16.01 -25.57
CA PRO A 116 4.14 -14.80 -25.12
C PRO A 116 4.05 -13.77 -26.24
N LEU A 117 3.22 -12.75 -26.08
CA LEU A 117 3.08 -11.66 -27.05
C LEU A 117 4.09 -10.54 -26.73
N PRO A 118 4.56 -9.77 -27.73
CA PRO A 118 5.18 -8.47 -27.50
C PRO A 118 4.27 -7.59 -26.63
N PHE A 119 4.86 -6.82 -25.72
CA PHE A 119 4.12 -6.07 -24.70
C PHE A 119 3.08 -5.13 -25.30
N GLY A 120 3.47 -4.36 -26.33
CA GLY A 120 2.55 -3.47 -27.04
C GLY A 120 1.44 -4.21 -27.77
N LYS A 121 1.72 -5.40 -28.32
CA LYS A 121 0.68 -6.24 -28.96
C LYS A 121 -0.32 -6.79 -27.96
N LEU A 122 0.14 -7.16 -26.75
CA LEU A 122 -0.79 -7.57 -25.70
C LEU A 122 -1.64 -6.39 -25.25
N LEU A 123 -1.04 -5.22 -25.02
CA LEU A 123 -1.74 -4.00 -24.65
C LEU A 123 -2.82 -3.60 -25.65
N GLU A 124 -2.56 -3.72 -26.96
CA GLU A 124 -3.52 -3.45 -28.04
C GLU A 124 -4.76 -4.37 -28.01
N LYS A 125 -4.66 -5.54 -27.36
CA LYS A 125 -5.81 -6.44 -27.18
C LYS A 125 -6.72 -6.02 -26.03
N SER A 126 -6.38 -4.98 -25.29
CA SER A 126 -7.22 -4.52 -24.19
C SER A 126 -8.47 -3.83 -24.73
N ASP A 127 -9.63 -4.29 -24.26
CA ASP A 127 -10.93 -3.72 -24.58
C ASP A 127 -11.11 -2.31 -24.00
N LYS A 128 -10.43 -2.02 -22.90
CA LYS A 128 -10.49 -0.73 -22.20
C LYS A 128 -9.22 -0.48 -21.40
N HIS A 129 -8.72 0.74 -21.46
CA HIS A 129 -7.60 1.19 -20.65
C HIS A 129 -8.04 2.28 -19.66
N TYR A 130 -7.79 2.07 -18.37
CA TYR A 130 -8.02 3.08 -17.34
C TYR A 130 -6.75 3.88 -17.05
N SER A 131 -6.84 5.20 -17.14
CA SER A 131 -5.74 6.08 -16.76
C SER A 131 -6.00 6.81 -15.44
N PHE A 132 -4.95 7.03 -14.67
CA PHE A 132 -4.98 7.85 -13.45
C PHE A 132 -4.30 9.22 -13.64
N PHE A 133 -3.83 9.50 -14.86
CA PHE A 133 -3.30 10.80 -15.25
C PHE A 133 -4.41 11.65 -15.87
N ASP A 134 -4.53 12.90 -15.42
CA ASP A 134 -5.55 13.81 -15.95
C ASP A 134 -5.22 14.11 -17.42
N PRO A 135 -6.12 13.79 -18.38
CA PRO A 135 -5.87 14.01 -19.80
C PRO A 135 -5.78 15.50 -20.17
N LYS A 136 -6.19 16.42 -19.28
CA LYS A 136 -5.96 17.86 -19.45
C LYS A 136 -4.53 18.29 -19.14
N ILE A 137 -3.78 17.47 -18.40
CA ILE A 137 -2.43 17.78 -17.92
C ILE A 137 -1.39 16.92 -18.64
N PHE A 138 -1.69 15.65 -18.87
CA PHE A 138 -0.76 14.67 -19.44
C PHE A 138 -1.27 14.15 -20.79
N ASN A 139 -0.36 14.06 -21.76
CA ASN A 139 -0.63 13.35 -23.01
C ASN A 139 -0.35 11.85 -22.80
N HIS A 140 -1.37 11.02 -23.03
CA HIS A 140 -1.27 9.58 -22.84
C HIS A 140 -1.00 8.86 -24.18
N PRO A 141 0.02 7.98 -24.30
CA PRO A 141 0.32 7.26 -25.54
C PRO A 141 -0.84 6.40 -26.07
N ILE A 142 -1.65 5.83 -25.17
CA ILE A 142 -2.91 5.18 -25.53
C ILE A 142 -3.97 6.26 -25.72
N LYS A 143 -4.53 6.37 -26.94
CA LYS A 143 -5.45 7.46 -27.31
C LYS A 143 -6.84 7.37 -26.67
N SER A 144 -7.34 6.16 -26.39
CA SER A 144 -8.68 5.93 -25.85
C SER A 144 -8.61 5.40 -24.42
N THR A 145 -8.40 6.32 -23.46
CA THR A 145 -8.37 5.99 -22.03
C THR A 145 -9.63 6.48 -21.30
N THR A 146 -10.00 5.78 -20.24
CA THR A 146 -11.00 6.25 -19.27
C THR A 146 -10.26 6.79 -18.05
N PHE A 147 -10.35 8.10 -17.83
CA PHE A 147 -9.72 8.73 -16.68
C PHE A 147 -10.50 8.42 -15.39
N LEU A 148 -9.83 7.77 -14.44
CA LEU A 148 -10.34 7.59 -13.09
C LEU A 148 -9.64 8.55 -12.15
N LYS A 149 -10.36 9.59 -11.74
CA LYS A 149 -9.87 10.53 -10.75
C LYS A 149 -9.75 9.81 -9.41
N LYS A 150 -8.51 9.67 -8.91
CA LYS A 150 -8.28 9.26 -7.54
C LYS A 150 -9.06 10.22 -6.63
N LYS A 151 -9.98 9.67 -5.82
CA LYS A 151 -10.68 10.47 -4.81
C LYS A 151 -9.60 11.19 -4.01
N LYS A 152 -9.66 12.52 -3.96
CA LYS A 152 -8.79 13.28 -3.05
C LYS A 152 -9.03 12.66 -1.67
N ILE A 153 -7.98 12.12 -1.07
CA ILE A 153 -8.00 11.84 0.36
C ILE A 153 -7.99 13.23 1.00
N THR A 154 -9.18 13.78 1.20
CA THR A 154 -9.40 15.08 1.85
C THR A 154 -9.35 14.95 3.35
N LYS A 155 -9.09 13.76 3.90
CA LYS A 155 -8.97 13.56 5.34
C LYS A 155 -7.80 14.41 5.81
N LYS A 156 -8.15 15.51 6.49
CA LYS A 156 -7.18 16.37 7.17
C LYS A 156 -6.38 15.47 8.11
N ILE A 157 -5.06 15.45 7.95
CA ILE A 157 -4.19 14.69 8.85
C ILE A 157 -4.11 15.51 10.14
N THR A 158 -4.72 14.97 11.18
CA THR A 158 -4.82 15.60 12.50
C THR A 158 -4.20 14.76 13.59
N LYS A 159 -4.15 13.43 13.41
CA LYS A 159 -3.61 12.49 14.38
C LYS A 159 -2.54 11.60 13.75
N ILE A 160 -1.35 11.59 14.32
CA ILE A 160 -0.25 10.75 13.88
C ILE A 160 0.21 9.90 15.06
N PHE A 161 0.48 8.61 14.85
CA PHE A 161 1.06 7.75 15.86
C PHE A 161 2.47 7.33 15.43
N PHE A 162 3.47 7.58 16.29
CA PHE A 162 4.81 7.01 16.13
C PHE A 162 4.92 5.68 16.87
N GLY A 163 5.27 4.66 16.10
CA GLY A 163 5.46 3.30 16.56
C GLY A 163 6.58 3.11 17.59
N VAL A 164 6.74 1.89 18.05
CA VAL A 164 7.65 1.53 19.15
C VAL A 164 8.63 0.47 18.68
N SER A 165 9.84 0.46 19.23
CA SER A 165 10.81 -0.60 18.92
C SER A 165 10.35 -1.93 19.52
N SER A 166 10.52 -3.04 18.79
CA SER A 166 10.32 -4.42 19.27
C SER A 166 11.16 -4.75 20.51
N ASN A 167 12.18 -3.93 20.81
CA ASN A 167 12.92 -3.99 22.07
C ASN A 167 12.06 -3.75 23.32
N TRP A 168 10.78 -3.43 23.15
CA TRP A 168 9.83 -3.32 24.25
C TRP A 168 9.75 -4.59 25.10
N VAL A 169 9.96 -5.76 24.48
CA VAL A 169 9.95 -7.06 25.15
C VAL A 169 11.04 -7.13 26.23
N PHE A 170 12.24 -6.59 25.96
CA PHE A 170 13.38 -6.62 26.89
C PHE A 170 13.30 -5.57 28.00
N SER A 171 12.50 -4.52 27.79
CA SER A 171 12.34 -3.41 28.74
C SER A 171 11.00 -3.47 29.48
N HIS A 172 10.28 -4.59 29.37
CA HIS A 172 9.09 -4.84 30.15
C HIS A 172 9.47 -5.18 31.59
N ARG A 173 8.60 -4.82 32.55
CA ARG A 173 8.76 -5.14 33.99
C ARG A 173 8.76 -6.64 34.29
N GLU A 174 8.25 -7.42 33.35
CA GLU A 174 8.13 -8.87 33.46
C GLU A 174 9.13 -9.44 32.46
N ASP A 175 9.82 -10.52 32.81
CA ASP A 175 10.60 -11.26 31.82
C ASP A 175 9.64 -11.92 30.83
N LEU A 176 9.67 -11.44 29.58
CA LEU A 176 8.80 -11.88 28.49
C LEU A 176 9.51 -12.81 27.49
N MET A 177 10.83 -13.01 27.60
CA MET A 177 11.65 -13.63 26.54
C MET A 177 11.20 -15.04 26.13
N ASN A 178 10.61 -15.79 27.05
CA ASN A 178 10.13 -17.15 26.82
C ASN A 178 8.61 -17.27 27.00
N LYS A 179 7.86 -16.17 26.82
CA LYS A 179 6.41 -16.12 27.08
C LYS A 179 5.64 -15.69 25.82
N PRO A 180 5.66 -16.48 24.73
CA PRO A 180 5.08 -16.09 23.44
C PRO A 180 3.59 -15.74 23.52
N LYS A 181 2.80 -16.50 24.30
CA LYS A 181 1.37 -16.21 24.52
C LYS A 181 1.12 -14.86 25.19
N ILE A 182 2.02 -14.44 26.10
CA ILE A 182 1.90 -13.14 26.77
C ILE A 182 2.33 -12.02 25.83
N ILE A 183 3.41 -12.22 25.05
CA ILE A 183 3.82 -11.28 24.00
C ILE A 183 2.67 -11.04 23.01
N GLU A 184 2.04 -12.11 22.53
CA GLU A 184 0.90 -12.03 21.61
C GLU A 184 -0.28 -11.26 22.22
N LYS A 185 -0.63 -11.56 23.48
CA LYS A 185 -1.67 -10.82 24.21
C LYS A 185 -1.33 -9.33 24.30
N LYS A 186 -0.08 -8.98 24.63
CA LYS A 186 0.39 -7.59 24.74
C LYS A 186 0.36 -6.85 23.41
N ILE A 187 0.69 -7.52 22.31
CA ILE A 187 0.59 -6.99 20.94
C ILE A 187 -0.86 -6.70 20.57
N ASN A 188 -1.78 -7.64 20.85
CA ASN A 188 -3.20 -7.44 20.63
C ASN A 188 -3.75 -6.25 21.46
N GLU A 189 -3.38 -6.15 22.73
CA GLU A 189 -3.75 -5.01 23.59
C GLU A 189 -3.20 -3.68 23.07
N ALA A 190 -1.95 -3.66 22.58
CA ALA A 190 -1.33 -2.49 21.97
C ALA A 190 -2.08 -2.05 20.69
N ALA A 191 -2.36 -3.00 19.79
CA ALA A 191 -3.13 -2.73 18.58
C ALA A 191 -4.53 -2.19 18.90
N LEU A 192 -5.22 -2.76 19.89
CA LEU A 192 -6.52 -2.25 20.35
C LEU A 192 -6.45 -0.81 20.86
N LYS A 193 -5.40 -0.45 21.61
CA LYS A 193 -5.19 0.94 22.06
C LYS A 193 -4.97 1.87 20.86
N ILE A 194 -4.14 1.49 19.89
CA ILE A 194 -3.88 2.29 18.67
C ILE A 194 -5.18 2.46 17.87
N ASN A 195 -5.92 1.37 17.66
CA ASN A 195 -7.19 1.38 16.94
C ASN A 195 -8.24 2.26 17.61
N LYS A 196 -8.29 2.30 18.94
CA LYS A 196 -9.18 3.19 19.71
C LYS A 196 -8.82 4.68 19.55
N LEU A 197 -7.53 5.01 19.45
CA LEU A 197 -7.08 6.37 19.17
C LEU A 197 -7.43 6.81 17.75
N CYS A 198 -7.51 5.84 16.83
CA CYS A 198 -7.83 6.01 15.42
C CYS A 198 -6.97 7.11 14.77
N PRO A 199 -5.63 6.99 14.81
CA PRO A 199 -4.77 7.95 14.13
C PRO A 199 -5.01 7.94 12.62
N ASP A 200 -4.79 9.08 11.98
CA ASP A 200 -4.86 9.18 10.51
C ASP A 200 -3.66 8.46 9.88
N LEU A 201 -2.48 8.67 10.46
CA LEU A 201 -1.23 8.03 10.06
C LEU A 201 -0.61 7.22 11.21
N TYR A 202 -0.10 6.04 10.89
CA TYR A 202 0.83 5.29 11.74
C TYR A 202 2.20 5.27 11.08
N ILE A 203 3.21 5.80 11.74
CA ILE A 203 4.60 5.77 11.28
C ILE A 203 5.34 4.73 12.12
N PRO A 204 5.63 3.53 11.56
CA PRO A 204 6.27 2.47 12.33
C PRO A 204 7.70 2.83 12.68
N HIS A 205 8.15 2.35 13.84
CA HIS A 205 9.56 2.37 14.17
C HIS A 205 10.35 1.48 13.17
N PRO A 206 11.62 1.78 12.84
CA PRO A 206 12.43 0.94 11.93
C PRO A 206 12.61 -0.51 12.38
N ARG A 207 12.35 -0.79 13.67
CA ARG A 207 12.39 -2.12 14.29
C ARG A 207 11.04 -2.48 14.92
N GLU A 208 9.93 -2.02 14.34
CA GLU A 208 8.58 -2.33 14.82
C GLU A 208 8.27 -3.83 14.71
N ASP A 209 7.39 -4.34 15.57
CA ASP A 209 6.85 -5.69 15.42
C ASP A 209 5.76 -5.69 14.34
N GLU A 210 6.00 -6.37 13.22
CA GLU A 210 5.09 -6.38 12.06
C GLU A 210 3.68 -6.86 12.41
N ARG A 211 3.53 -7.70 13.44
CA ARG A 211 2.22 -8.19 13.90
C ARG A 211 1.29 -7.06 14.35
N ILE A 212 1.84 -5.96 14.88
CA ILE A 212 1.03 -4.79 15.24
C ILE A 212 0.40 -4.18 13.98
N LEU A 213 1.17 -4.08 12.90
CA LEU A 213 0.73 -3.47 11.63
C LEU A 213 -0.40 -4.27 10.98
N GLU A 214 -0.35 -5.59 11.09
CA GLU A 214 -1.39 -6.51 10.58
C GLU A 214 -2.71 -6.38 11.35
N LEU A 215 -2.67 -5.91 12.59
CA LEU A 215 -3.83 -5.75 13.48
C LEU A 215 -4.44 -4.34 13.46
N LEU A 216 -3.85 -3.39 12.72
CA LEU A 216 -4.38 -2.04 12.61
C LEU A 216 -5.64 -1.98 11.74
N ASN A 217 -6.58 -1.13 12.13
CA ASN A 217 -7.79 -0.88 11.35
C ASN A 217 -7.44 -0.31 9.96
N GLU A 218 -8.20 -0.71 8.95
CA GLU A 218 -8.02 -0.29 7.55
C GLU A 218 -8.11 1.23 7.30
N ASN A 219 -8.68 1.98 8.24
CA ASN A 219 -8.79 3.43 8.19
C ASN A 219 -7.55 4.18 8.70
N ILE A 220 -6.56 3.45 9.25
CA ILE A 220 -5.26 3.96 9.68
C ILE A 220 -4.27 3.77 8.54
N THR A 221 -3.71 4.86 8.03
CA THR A 221 -2.73 4.76 6.94
C THR A 221 -1.33 4.51 7.52
N VAL A 222 -0.74 3.36 7.22
CA VAL A 222 0.65 3.07 7.59
C VAL A 222 1.60 3.75 6.60
N VAL A 223 2.51 4.57 7.11
CA VAL A 223 3.48 5.33 6.30
C VAL A 223 4.89 4.98 6.75
N ASN A 224 5.63 4.26 5.90
CA ASN A 224 7.04 4.01 6.14
C ASN A 224 7.87 5.25 5.80
N CYS A 225 8.42 5.90 6.83
CA CYS A 225 9.31 7.05 6.70
C CYS A 225 10.60 6.79 7.50
N PRO A 226 11.46 5.85 7.04
CA PRO A 226 12.60 5.39 7.82
C PRO A 226 13.64 6.49 8.10
N ASN A 227 13.69 7.52 7.25
CA ASN A 227 14.55 8.69 7.41
C ASN A 227 13.69 9.96 7.26
N GLY A 228 13.82 10.94 8.17
CA GLY A 228 13.13 12.22 8.06
C GLY A 228 11.67 12.21 8.53
N SER A 229 11.33 11.33 9.48
CA SER A 229 9.99 11.27 10.07
C SER A 229 9.59 12.60 10.72
N GLU A 230 10.54 13.24 11.40
CA GLU A 230 10.46 14.57 11.98
C GLU A 230 10.16 15.63 10.92
N ASP A 231 10.95 15.67 9.85
CA ASP A 231 10.77 16.62 8.74
C ASP A 231 9.41 16.47 8.06
N PHE A 232 8.98 15.22 7.84
CA PHE A 232 7.69 14.92 7.26
C PHE A 232 6.55 15.46 8.13
N VAL A 233 6.57 15.15 9.44
CA VAL A 233 5.53 15.60 10.37
C VAL A 233 5.56 17.12 10.55
N ASN A 234 6.74 17.75 10.61
CA ASN A 234 6.89 19.19 10.70
C ASN A 234 6.30 19.91 9.47
N LYS A 235 6.55 19.39 8.27
CA LYS A 235 5.96 19.92 7.03
C LYS A 235 4.44 19.75 7.00
N LEU A 236 3.92 18.61 7.47
CA LEU A 236 2.47 18.42 7.61
C LEU A 236 1.85 19.42 8.57
N ALA A 237 2.52 19.73 9.67
CA ALA A 237 2.06 20.65 10.71
C ALA A 237 2.04 22.12 10.26
N LEU A 238 2.69 22.48 9.15
CA LEU A 238 2.62 23.86 8.60
C LEU A 238 1.19 24.26 8.23
N ASN A 239 0.39 23.29 7.77
CA ASN A 239 -0.97 23.51 7.27
C ASN A 239 -2.05 22.83 8.11
N ASN A 240 -1.67 22.13 9.18
CA ASN A 240 -2.59 21.31 9.98
C ASN A 240 -2.27 21.44 11.47
N GLU A 241 -3.32 21.48 12.29
CA GLU A 241 -3.19 21.20 13.72
C GLU A 241 -3.04 19.69 13.90
N ILE A 242 -1.86 19.28 14.36
CA ILE A 242 -1.50 17.87 14.49
C ILE A 242 -1.29 17.53 15.97
N GLU A 243 -1.90 16.43 16.38
CA GLU A 243 -1.57 15.71 17.60
C GLU A 243 -0.77 14.46 17.26
N VAL A 244 0.41 14.36 17.86
CA VAL A 244 1.29 13.20 17.76
C VAL A 244 1.15 12.36 19.01
N PHE A 245 0.77 11.10 18.80
CA PHE A 245 0.75 10.05 19.79
C PHE A 245 2.05 9.26 19.73
N THR A 246 2.64 8.98 20.87
CA THR A 246 3.78 8.07 20.97
C THR A 246 3.89 7.52 22.38
N GLU A 247 4.65 6.45 22.56
CA GLU A 247 4.97 6.01 23.91
C GLU A 247 6.02 6.91 24.54
N LYS A 248 7.26 6.89 24.02
CA LYS A 248 8.38 7.77 24.43
C LYS A 248 9.37 7.95 23.27
N SER A 249 8.91 8.07 22.02
CA SER A 249 9.81 8.22 20.87
C SER A 249 10.68 9.47 21.03
N GLY A 250 11.98 9.34 20.73
CA GLY A 250 12.92 10.48 20.73
C GLY A 250 12.63 11.51 19.65
N ILE A 251 11.92 11.13 18.58
CA ILE A 251 11.56 12.04 17.48
C ILE A 251 10.80 13.28 17.97
N VAL A 252 10.07 13.17 19.09
CA VAL A 252 9.28 14.30 19.64
C VAL A 252 10.11 15.51 20.05
N PHE A 253 11.41 15.35 20.23
CA PHE A 253 12.34 16.45 20.54
C PHE A 253 12.68 17.28 19.29
N ASP A 254 12.56 16.70 18.10
CA ASP A 254 12.84 17.35 16.81
C ASP A 254 11.56 17.90 16.14
N LEU A 255 10.41 17.73 16.79
CA LEU A 255 9.12 18.23 16.30
C LEU A 255 8.90 19.71 16.66
N ASN A 256 8.23 20.42 15.76
CA ASN A 256 7.81 21.79 15.96
C ASN A 256 6.96 21.91 17.24
N LYS A 257 7.26 22.88 18.10
CA LYS A 257 6.57 23.08 19.38
C LYS A 257 5.06 23.26 19.27
N LYS A 258 4.56 23.73 18.13
CA LYS A 258 3.12 23.87 17.90
C LYS A 258 2.40 22.53 17.85
N ILE A 259 3.11 21.45 17.54
CA ILE A 259 2.56 20.10 17.52
C ILE A 259 2.24 19.68 18.96
N LYS A 260 1.02 19.19 19.16
CA LYS A 260 0.57 18.64 20.43
C LYS A 260 1.13 17.22 20.56
N ILE A 261 1.83 16.93 21.65
CA ILE A 261 2.37 15.60 21.92
C ILE A 261 1.56 14.94 23.03
N SER A 262 1.10 13.71 22.77
CA SER A 262 0.36 12.88 23.70
C SER A 262 1.08 11.55 23.93
N PHE A 263 1.57 11.37 25.15
CA PHE A 263 2.31 10.19 25.55
C PHE A 263 1.35 9.10 26.06
N ILE A 264 1.41 7.91 25.46
CA ILE A 264 0.61 6.72 25.80
C ILE A 264 1.50 5.54 26.15
N ASP A 265 1.35 4.97 27.34
CA ASP A 265 2.01 3.71 27.69
C ASP A 265 1.33 2.56 26.93
N LEU A 266 1.92 2.19 25.79
CA LEU A 266 1.33 1.26 24.85
C LEU A 266 1.30 -0.16 25.42
N PHE A 267 2.39 -0.58 26.07
CA PHE A 267 2.55 -1.93 26.62
C PHE A 267 2.37 -2.03 28.14
N ASN A 268 2.05 -0.92 28.82
CA ASN A 268 1.96 -0.82 30.29
C ASN A 268 3.28 -1.21 30.97
N ARG A 269 4.41 -0.71 30.42
CA ARG A 269 5.77 -1.09 30.87
C ARG A 269 6.31 -0.18 31.96
N PHE A 270 5.76 1.02 32.11
CA PHE A 270 6.31 2.01 33.02
C PHE A 270 5.42 2.19 34.24
N SER A 271 6.01 2.58 35.36
CA SER A 271 5.22 3.07 36.50
C SER A 271 4.69 4.44 36.15
N LYS A 272 3.61 4.82 36.82
CA LYS A 272 3.10 6.18 36.75
C LYS A 272 4.20 7.21 37.04
N SER A 273 5.03 6.99 38.06
CA SER A 273 6.12 7.90 38.42
C SER A 273 7.21 8.01 37.33
N GLU A 274 7.66 6.90 36.75
CA GLU A 274 8.64 6.91 35.64
C GLU A 274 8.09 7.63 34.41
N TYR A 275 6.81 7.42 34.12
CA TYR A 275 6.16 8.02 32.97
C TYR A 275 5.92 9.52 33.17
N ASP A 276 5.47 9.93 34.36
CA ASP A 276 5.26 11.32 34.73
C ASP A 276 6.58 12.10 34.77
N LYS A 277 7.66 11.48 35.26
CA LYS A 277 9.01 12.08 35.24
C LYS A 277 9.43 12.44 33.81
N PHE A 278 9.26 11.51 32.86
CA PHE A 278 9.59 11.77 31.46
C PHE A 278 8.71 12.87 30.85
N LYS A 279 7.40 12.84 31.10
CA LYS A 279 6.49 13.91 30.65
C LYS A 279 6.90 15.28 31.16
N ASN A 280 7.35 15.36 32.42
CA ASN A 280 7.83 16.60 33.01
C ASN A 280 9.14 17.07 32.38
N GLN A 281 10.10 16.16 32.15
CA GLN A 281 11.34 16.48 31.43
C GLN A 281 11.06 17.01 30.02
N TYR A 282 10.14 16.38 29.29
CA TYR A 282 9.72 16.86 27.98
C TYR A 282 9.05 18.24 28.04
N LYS A 283 8.20 18.49 29.04
CA LYS A 283 7.58 19.81 29.25
C LYS A 283 8.63 20.91 29.49
N GLU A 284 9.65 20.64 30.29
CA GLU A 284 10.74 21.58 30.53
C GLU A 284 11.55 21.83 29.25
N PHE A 285 11.90 20.78 28.51
CA PHE A 285 12.56 20.93 27.19
C PHE A 285 11.76 21.83 26.24
N LYS A 286 10.42 21.67 26.21
CA LYS A 286 9.54 22.46 25.33
C LYS A 286 9.46 23.94 25.74
N LYS A 287 9.76 24.28 26.99
CA LYS A 287 9.84 25.66 27.48
C LYS A 287 11.21 26.29 27.18
N SER A 288 12.29 25.50 27.24
CA SER A 288 13.66 26.00 27.12
C SER A 288 14.11 26.26 25.69
N ASN A 289 13.55 25.52 24.73
CA ASN A 289 13.83 25.69 23.31
C ASN A 289 12.63 26.26 22.61
#